data_AF-A0A7Y2ZXW8-F1
#
_entry.id   AF-A0A7Y2ZXW8-F1
#
_cell.length_a   1.000
_cell.length_b   1.000
_cell.length_c   1.000
_cell.angle_alpha   90.00
_cell.angle_beta   90.00
_cell.angle_gamma   90.00
#
_symmetry.space_group_name_H-M   'P 1'
#
loop_
_entity.id
_entity.type
_entity.pdbx_description
1 polymer ?
#
loop_
_entity_poly.entity_id
_entity_poly.type
_entity_poly.pdbx_seq_one_letter_code
_entity_poly.pdbx_strand_id
1 'polypeptide(L)'
;MKEVQWNDSMSVGIELIDKQHKMLIQHLNNLIKSLEPSQGLTEVANTLSFLIDYTHFHFSEEEKHMAANKYPELEQHKMKHDGFKTT
;
A
#
# COMPACT_ATOMS: atom_id res chain seq x y z
N MET A 1 -2.37 -8.79 -16.51
CA MET A 1 -3.30 -7.98 -15.66
C MET A 1 -3.19 -6.52 -16.05
N LYS A 2 -4.23 -5.68 -15.82
CA LYS A 2 -4.16 -4.26 -16.17
C LYS A 2 -3.40 -3.48 -15.08
N GLU A 3 -2.50 -2.59 -15.49
CA GLU A 3 -1.78 -1.68 -14.61
C GLU A 3 -2.76 -0.74 -13.86
N VAL A 4 -2.48 -0.49 -12.58
CA VAL A 4 -3.24 0.46 -11.76
C VAL A 4 -2.64 1.86 -11.98
N GLN A 5 -3.45 2.79 -12.46
CA GLN A 5 -3.02 4.18 -12.65
C GLN A 5 -3.52 5.02 -11.49
N TRP A 6 -2.61 5.75 -10.83
CA TRP A 6 -3.01 6.77 -9.86
C TRP A 6 -3.92 7.78 -10.55
N ASN A 7 -4.96 8.19 -9.84
CA ASN A 7 -5.76 9.34 -10.21
C ASN A 7 -6.16 10.10 -8.95
N ASP A 8 -6.59 11.36 -9.10
CA ASP A 8 -6.83 12.24 -7.96
C ASP A 8 -8.00 11.83 -7.06
N SER A 9 -8.85 10.89 -7.49
CA SER A 9 -9.89 10.33 -6.60
C SER A 9 -9.30 9.40 -5.52
N MET A 10 -8.02 9.02 -5.63
CA MET A 10 -7.30 8.24 -4.63
C MET A 10 -6.57 9.12 -3.59
N SER A 11 -6.54 10.45 -3.82
CA SER A 11 -5.92 11.38 -2.89
C SER A 11 -6.76 11.54 -1.63
N VAL A 12 -6.09 11.60 -0.48
CA VAL A 12 -6.70 11.94 0.81
C VAL A 12 -6.35 13.37 1.24
N GLY A 13 -5.69 14.14 0.37
CA GLY A 13 -5.26 15.52 0.63
C GLY A 13 -4.08 15.67 1.59
N ILE A 14 -3.47 14.57 2.02
CA ILE A 14 -2.28 14.55 2.89
C ILE A 14 -1.09 14.11 2.05
N GLU A 15 -0.19 15.05 1.72
CA GLU A 15 0.92 14.84 0.78
C GLU A 15 1.78 13.61 1.12
N LEU A 16 2.08 13.39 2.41
CA LEU A 16 2.85 12.22 2.85
C LEU A 16 2.13 10.90 2.54
N ILE A 17 0.83 10.83 2.81
CA ILE A 17 0.02 9.62 2.62
C ILE A 17 -0.19 9.36 1.12
N ASP A 18 -0.46 10.41 0.33
CA ASP A 18 -0.59 10.30 -1.12
C ASP A 18 0.72 9.80 -1.78
N LYS A 19 1.88 10.25 -1.28
CA LYS A 19 3.18 9.73 -1.75
C LYS A 19 3.32 8.24 -1.45
N GLN A 20 2.93 7.79 -0.26
CA GLN A 20 2.96 6.37 0.11
C GLN A 20 2.00 5.53 -0.76
N HIS A 21 0.79 6.00 -1.04
CA HIS A 21 -0.13 5.31 -1.94
C HIS A 21 0.43 5.19 -3.36
N LYS A 22 1.03 6.26 -3.90
CA LYS A 22 1.68 6.22 -5.22
C LYS A 22 2.82 5.21 -5.27
N MET A 23 3.61 5.11 -4.20
CA MET A 23 4.66 4.08 -4.08
C MET A 23 4.07 2.67 -4.07
N LEU A 24 3.02 2.42 -3.28
CA LEU A 24 2.32 1.13 -3.27
C LEU A 24 1.82 0.74 -4.68
N ILE A 25 1.18 1.67 -5.39
CA ILE A 25 0.71 1.45 -6.77
C ILE A 25 1.87 1.15 -7.71
N GLN A 26 2.97 1.89 -7.62
CA GLN A 26 4.16 1.64 -8.45
C GLN A 26 4.71 0.23 -8.23
N HIS A 27 4.85 -0.22 -6.98
CA HIS A 27 5.34 -1.56 -6.67
C HIS A 27 4.35 -2.66 -7.05
N LEU A 28 3.05 -2.42 -6.92
CA LEU A 28 2.01 -3.32 -7.43
C LEU A 28 2.11 -3.48 -8.96
N ASN A 29 2.35 -2.38 -9.68
CA ASN A 29 2.52 -2.42 -11.12
C ASN A 29 3.81 -3.14 -11.54
N ASN A 30 4.88 -3.02 -10.74
CA ASN A 30 6.10 -3.81 -10.95
C ASN A 30 5.84 -5.30 -10.74
N LEU A 31 5.06 -5.67 -9.73
CA LEU A 31 4.63 -7.06 -9.52
C LEU A 31 3.84 -7.58 -10.73
N ILE A 32 2.87 -6.80 -11.23
CA ILE A 32 2.09 -7.18 -12.41
C ILE A 32 2.99 -7.44 -13.63
N LYS A 33 4.06 -6.63 -13.80
CA LYS A 33 5.03 -6.78 -14.89
C LYS A 33 5.96 -7.98 -14.68
N SER A 34 6.34 -8.30 -13.44
CA SER A 34 7.19 -9.45 -13.13
C SER A 34 6.47 -10.79 -13.19
N LEU A 35 5.14 -10.79 -13.31
CA LEU A 35 4.33 -11.98 -13.59
C LEU A 35 4.32 -12.38 -15.08
N GLU A 36 4.90 -11.57 -15.97
CA GLU A 36 5.05 -11.94 -17.38
C GLU A 36 6.05 -13.11 -17.54
N PRO A 37 5.82 -14.07 -18.45
CA PRO A 37 6.57 -15.34 -18.53
C PRO A 37 8.10 -15.22 -18.67
N SER A 38 8.61 -14.04 -19.05
CA SER A 38 10.03 -13.73 -19.18
C SER A 38 10.74 -13.37 -17.88
N GLN A 39 10.03 -13.25 -16.75
CA GLN A 39 10.56 -12.80 -15.47
C GLN A 39 10.67 -13.97 -14.47
N GLY A 40 11.74 -14.01 -13.69
CA GLY A 40 12.05 -15.12 -12.77
C GLY A 40 11.27 -15.05 -11.45
N LEU A 41 10.93 -16.22 -10.88
CA LEU A 41 10.21 -16.35 -9.61
C LEU A 41 10.83 -15.59 -8.42
N THR A 42 12.15 -15.39 -8.44
CA THR A 42 12.87 -14.61 -7.41
C THR A 42 12.43 -13.14 -7.40
N GLU A 43 12.21 -12.53 -8.57
CA GLU A 43 11.82 -11.12 -8.66
C GLU A 43 10.39 -10.91 -8.14
N VAL A 44 9.50 -11.86 -8.45
CA VAL A 44 8.13 -11.90 -7.93
C VAL A 44 8.15 -12.00 -6.40
N ALA A 45 8.96 -12.90 -5.84
CA ALA A 45 9.08 -13.07 -4.39
C ALA A 45 9.62 -11.81 -3.69
N ASN A 46 10.66 -11.19 -4.25
CA ASN A 46 11.23 -9.95 -3.71
C ASN A 46 10.23 -8.80 -3.73
N THR A 47 9.49 -8.65 -4.84
CA THR A 47 8.48 -7.59 -4.98
C THR A 47 7.33 -7.80 -3.99
N LEU A 48 6.89 -9.06 -3.82
CA LEU A 48 5.85 -9.40 -2.86
C LEU A 48 6.29 -9.12 -1.41
N SER A 49 7.52 -9.50 -1.05
CA SER A 49 8.08 -9.21 0.27
C SER A 49 8.12 -7.71 0.54
N PHE A 50 8.57 -6.92 -0.43
CA PHE A 50 8.57 -5.46 -0.31
C PHE A 50 7.15 -4.91 -0.11
N LEU A 51 6.16 -5.38 -0.88
CA LEU A 51 4.79 -4.91 -0.77
C LEU A 51 4.17 -5.21 0.60
N ILE A 52 4.47 -6.36 1.19
CA ILE A 52 4.03 -6.73 2.55
C ILE A 52 4.62 -5.74 3.56
N ASP A 53 5.95 -5.60 3.58
CA ASP A 53 6.64 -4.73 4.53
C ASP A 53 6.21 -3.27 4.40
N TYR A 54 6.09 -2.78 3.15
CA TYR A 54 5.72 -1.41 2.88
C TYR A 54 4.26 -1.12 3.23
N THR A 55 3.35 -2.09 3.07
CA THR A 55 1.96 -1.95 3.51
C THR A 55 1.86 -1.84 5.03
N HIS A 56 2.63 -2.64 5.77
CA HIS A 56 2.68 -2.52 7.24
C HIS A 56 3.21 -1.15 7.68
N PHE A 57 4.26 -0.66 7.02
CA PHE A 57 4.81 0.66 7.26
C PHE A 57 3.78 1.76 6.99
N HIS A 58 3.13 1.72 5.82
CA HIS A 58 2.12 2.71 5.42
C HIS A 58 0.96 2.77 6.42
N PHE A 59 0.37 1.63 6.79
CA PHE A 59 -0.70 1.57 7.80
C PHE A 59 -0.25 2.17 9.14
N SER A 60 0.97 1.87 9.57
CA SER A 60 1.51 2.46 10.82
C SER A 60 1.62 3.98 10.75
N GLU A 61 2.08 4.54 9.63
CA GLU A 61 2.19 5.99 9.46
C GLU A 61 0.83 6.68 9.40
N GLU A 62 -0.14 6.09 8.69
CA GLU A 62 -1.51 6.60 8.63
C GLU A 62 -2.18 6.57 10.01
N GLU A 63 -2.05 5.47 10.75
CA GLU A 63 -2.59 5.34 12.10
C GLU A 63 -1.96 6.33 13.08
N LYS A 64 -0.65 6.57 13.01
CA LYS A 64 0.02 7.62 13.79
C LYS A 64 -0.52 9.00 13.44
N HIS A 65 -0.71 9.28 12.14
CA HIS A 65 -1.26 10.55 11.68
C HIS A 65 -2.71 10.76 12.17
N MET A 66 -3.55 9.74 12.05
CA MET A 66 -4.92 9.73 12.57
C MET A 66 -4.97 9.94 14.08
N ALA A 67 -4.11 9.24 14.84
CA ALA A 67 -4.03 9.37 16.29
C ALA A 67 -3.59 10.79 16.73
N ALA A 68 -2.56 11.34 16.08
CA ALA A 68 -2.07 12.69 16.37
C ALA A 68 -3.15 13.77 16.14
N ASN A 69 -4.05 13.54 15.19
CA ASN A 69 -5.16 14.45 14.87
C ASN A 69 -6.49 14.07 15.54
N LYS A 70 -6.50 13.08 16.45
CA LYS A 70 -7.71 12.60 17.15
C LYS A 70 -8.84 12.21 16.17
N TYR A 71 -8.49 11.52 15.08
CA TYR A 71 -9.45 11.06 14.09
C TYR A 71 -10.52 10.15 14.76
N PRO A 72 -11.82 10.48 14.67
CA PRO A 72 -12.87 9.78 15.42
C PRO A 72 -13.00 8.30 15.11
N GLU A 73 -12.64 7.88 13.89
CA GLU A 73 -12.84 6.50 13.42
C GLU A 73 -11.52 5.69 13.37
N LEU A 74 -10.49 6.10 14.13
CA LEU A 74 -9.19 5.44 14.14
C LEU A 74 -9.30 3.94 14.42
N GLU A 75 -10.09 3.55 15.41
CA GLU A 75 -10.21 2.15 15.81
C GLU A 75 -10.88 1.30 14.71
N GLN A 76 -11.92 1.81 14.06
CA GLN A 76 -12.54 1.11 12.92
C GLN A 76 -11.59 1.02 11.73
N HIS A 77 -10.74 2.03 11.51
CA HIS A 77 -9.74 2.00 10.45
C HIS A 77 -8.66 0.94 10.75
N LYS A 78 -8.11 0.93 11.97
CA LYS A 78 -7.15 -0.07 12.43
C LYS A 78 -7.63 -1.50 12.25
N MET A 79 -8.91 -1.77 12.56
CA MET A 79 -9.49 -3.10 12.35
C MET A 79 -9.46 -3.54 10.88
N LYS A 80 -9.63 -2.61 9.92
CA LYS A 80 -9.49 -2.91 8.48
C LYS A 80 -8.05 -3.24 8.12
N HIS A 81 -7.09 -2.47 8.65
CA HIS A 81 -5.67 -2.75 8.46
C HIS A 81 -5.27 -4.11 9.05
N ASP A 82 -5.69 -4.41 10.27
CA ASP A 82 -5.42 -5.68 10.93
C ASP A 82 -6.01 -6.86 10.16
N GLY A 83 -7.24 -6.75 9.66
CA GLY A 83 -7.85 -7.76 8.80
C GLY A 83 -7.05 -7.98 7.51
N PHE A 84 -6.59 -6.91 6.87
CA PHE A 84 -5.76 -7.01 5.66
C PHE A 84 -4.42 -7.69 5.92
N LYS A 85 -3.73 -7.35 7.02
CA LYS A 85 -2.42 -7.93 7.40
C LYS A 85 -2.46 -9.44 7.66
N THR A 86 -3.65 -10.00 7.93
CA THR A 86 -3.85 -11.43 8.18
C THR A 86 -4.25 -12.25 6.95
N THR A 87 -4.37 -11.63 5.77
CA THR A 87 -4.70 -12.30 4.50
C THR A 87 -3.45 -12.87 3.85
#